data_AF-A0A076H142-F1
#
_entry.id   AF-A0A076H142-F1
#
_cell.length_a   1.000
_cell.length_b   1.000
_cell.length_c   1.000
_cell.angle_alpha   90.00
_cell.angle_beta   90.00
_cell.angle_gamma   90.00
#
_symmetry.space_group_name_H-M   'P 1'
#
loop_
_entity.id
_entity.type
_entity.pdbx_description
1 polymer ?
#
loop_
_entity_poly.entity_id
_entity_poly.type
_entity_poly.pdbx_seq_one_letter_code
_entity_poly.pdbx_strand_id
1 'polypeptide(L)' 'MATEGLIVQTPRGSTIQRLDDGKFVVCDSENVCSSARSLYLAEEQLEEMEHGYRFPYATSFRKV' A
#
# COMPACT_ATOMS: atom_id res chain seq x y z
N MET A 1 20.12 4.18 -9.70
CA MET A 1 18.76 4.54 -9.25
C MET A 1 18.76 4.34 -7.75
N ALA A 2 18.73 5.42 -6.97
CA ALA A 2 19.01 5.38 -5.54
C ALA A 2 17.93 4.56 -4.81
N THR A 3 18.37 3.46 -4.20
CA THR A 3 17.63 2.66 -3.22
C THR A 3 17.59 3.33 -1.83
N GLU A 4 17.91 4.62 -1.76
CA GLU A 4 17.89 5.39 -0.52
C GLU A 4 16.44 5.63 -0.11
N GLY A 5 15.99 4.88 0.90
CA GLY A 5 14.64 5.01 1.46
C GLY A 5 13.73 3.81 1.20
N LEU A 6 14.14 2.78 0.46
CA LEU A 6 13.33 1.56 0.34
C LEU A 6 13.24 0.85 1.70
N ILE A 7 12.02 0.70 2.23
CA ILE A 7 11.76 0.05 3.51
C ILE A 7 11.35 -1.41 3.29
N VAL A 8 10.37 -1.63 2.42
CA VAL A 8 9.79 -2.95 2.15
C VAL A 8 9.55 -3.10 0.66
N GLN A 9 9.78 -4.32 0.17
CA GLN A 9 9.36 -4.77 -1.15
C GLN A 9 8.68 -6.12 -0.99
N THR A 10 7.48 -6.23 -1.57
CA THR A 10 6.67 -7.45 -1.53
C THR A 10 6.94 -8.33 -2.75
N PRO A 11 6.67 -9.64 -2.67
CA PRO A 11 6.81 -10.55 -3.82
C PRO A 11 5.92 -10.16 -5.01
N ARG A 12 4.79 -9.48 -4.75
CA ARG A 12 3.87 -8.99 -5.79
C ARG A 12 4.35 -7.72 -6.48
N GLY A 13 5.41 -7.08 -5.99
CA GLY A 13 6.02 -5.88 -6.59
C GLY A 13 5.61 -4.57 -5.93
N SER A 14 4.76 -4.60 -4.90
CA SER A 14 4.44 -3.42 -4.10
C SER A 14 5.62 -3.03 -3.22
N THR A 15 5.86 -1.73 -3.07
CA THR A 15 7.01 -1.18 -2.34
C THR A 15 6.60 -0.08 -1.37
N ILE A 16 7.32 0.03 -0.26
CA ILE A 16 7.26 1.17 0.65
C ILE A 16 8.59 1.90 0.60
N GLN A 17 8.52 3.20 0.33
CA GLN A 17 9.67 4.10 0.30
C GLN A 17 9.47 5.22 1.33
N ARG A 18 10.54 5.59 2.03
CA ARG A 18 10.59 6.73 2.94
C ARG A 18 11.00 7.97 2.17
N LEU A 19 10.24 9.05 2.35
CA LEU A 19 10.59 10.40 1.92
C LEU A 19 11.30 11.13 3.08
N ASP A 20 12.21 12.05 2.76
CA ASP A 20 13.00 12.82 3.73
C ASP A 20 12.17 13.61 4.76
N ASP A 21 10.92 13.97 4.42
CA ASP A 21 9.96 14.69 5.27
C ASP A 21 9.25 13.79 6.33
N GLY A 22 9.74 12.58 6.58
CA GLY A 22 9.08 11.62 7.48
C GLY A 22 7.75 11.08 6.94
N LYS A 23 7.53 11.25 5.63
CA LYS A 23 6.39 10.70 4.89
C LYS A 23 6.81 9.38 4.25
N PHE A 24 5.82 8.55 3.95
CA PHE A 24 6.01 7.26 3.31
C PHE A 24 5.25 7.25 1.99
N VAL A 25 5.76 6.53 1.01
CA VAL A 25 5.11 6.29 -0.27
C VAL A 25 4.96 4.80 -0.44
N VAL A 26 3.75 4.37 -0.70
CA VAL A 26 3.39 3.00 -1.03
C VAL A 26 3.11 2.95 -2.52
N CYS A 27 3.86 2.19 -3.29
CA CYS A 27 3.61 1.99 -4.72
C CYS A 27 3.21 0.55 -4.98
N ASP A 28 2.21 0.33 -5.85
CA ASP A 28 1.90 -0.99 -6.39
C ASP A 28 2.93 -1.42 -7.46
N SER A 29 2.87 -2.68 -7.85
CA SER A 29 3.48 -3.28 -9.04
C SER A 29 3.22 -2.51 -10.34
N GLU A 30 2.09 -1.81 -10.45
CA GLU A 30 1.77 -0.94 -11.61
C GLU A 30 2.32 0.50 -11.48
N ASN A 31 3.17 0.78 -10.49
CA ASN A 31 3.69 2.11 -10.15
C ASN A 31 2.61 3.13 -9.75
N VAL A 32 1.44 2.68 -9.31
CA VAL A 32 0.43 3.55 -8.70
C VAL A 32 0.86 3.83 -7.26
N CYS A 33 1.21 5.08 -6.96
CA CYS A 33 1.81 5.46 -5.69
C CYS A 33 0.85 6.32 -4.83
N SER A 34 0.75 5.96 -3.55
CA SER A 34 -0.03 6.64 -2.52
C SER A 34 0.89 7.11 -1.40
N SER A 35 0.70 8.35 -0.93
CA SER A 35 1.49 8.90 0.18
C SER A 35 0.82 8.65 1.54
N ALA A 36 1.56 8.11 2.50
CA ALA A 36 1.12 7.89 3.87
C ALA A 36 1.91 8.78 4.86
N ARG A 37 1.24 9.14 5.96
CA ARG A 37 1.81 10.02 7.00
C ARG A 37 2.59 9.25 8.07
N SER A 38 2.42 7.94 8.15
CA SER A 38 3.11 7.08 9.12
C SER A 38 3.39 5.72 8.49
N LEU A 39 4.38 5.00 9.05
CA LEU A 39 4.72 3.65 8.61
C LEU A 39 3.54 2.69 8.82
N TYR A 40 2.82 2.82 9.93
CA TYR A 40 1.65 2.01 10.25
C TYR A 40 0.57 2.10 9.15
N LEU A 41 0.23 3.31 8.70
CA LEU A 41 -0.74 3.50 7.63
C LEU A 41 -0.22 3.01 6.28
N ALA A 42 1.09 3.10 6.05
CA ALA A 42 1.72 2.58 4.84
C ALA A 42 1.64 1.05 4.77
N GLU A 43 1.86 0.37 5.91
CA GLU A 43 1.73 -1.09 6.03
C GLU A 43 0.28 -1.54 5.86
N GLU A 44 -0.68 -0.86 6.51
CA GLU A 44 -2.11 -1.16 6.38
C GLU A 44 -2.56 -1.05 4.91
N GLN A 45 -2.18 0.03 4.22
CA GLN A 45 -2.49 0.20 2.80
C GLN A 45 -1.86 -0.89 1.94
N LEU A 46 -0.60 -1.26 2.22
CA LEU A 46 0.09 -2.31 1.49
C LEU A 46 -0.55 -3.69 1.73
N GLU A 47 -0.99 -3.98 2.94
CA GLU A 47 -1.72 -5.21 3.28
C GLU A 47 -3.06 -5.26 2.54
N GLU A 48 -3.82 -4.16 2.50
CA GLU A 48 -5.06 -4.06 1.72
C GLU A 48 -4.83 -4.27 0.21
N MET A 49 -3.72 -3.78 -0.33
CA MET A 49 -3.36 -3.95 -1.75
C MET A 49 -2.93 -5.39 -2.06
N GLU A 50 -2.14 -6.04 -1.20
CA GLU A 50 -1.67 -7.41 -1.42
C GLU A 50 -2.72 -8.48 -1.12
N HIS A 51 -3.46 -8.34 -0.02
CA HIS A 51 -4.39 -9.35 0.47
C HIS A 51 -5.85 -9.05 0.13
N GLY A 52 -6.13 -7.86 -0.40
CA GLY A 52 -7.48 -7.34 -0.51
C GLY A 52 -8.04 -6.93 0.85
N TYR A 53 -9.24 -6.36 0.85
CA TYR A 53 -9.89 -5.97 2.08
C TYR A 53 -10.22 -7.18 2.96
N ARG A 54 -9.84 -7.10 4.24
CA ARG A 54 -9.89 -8.20 5.21
C ARG A 54 -11.30 -8.51 5.74
N PHE A 55 -12.36 -7.95 5.14
CA PHE A 55 -13.74 -8.14 5.57
C PHE A 55 -14.65 -8.41 4.36
N PRO A 56 -15.63 -9.33 4.45
CA PRO A 56 -16.50 -9.62 3.33
C PRO A 56 -17.40 -8.41 3.06
N TYR A 57 -17.12 -7.65 2.01
CA TYR A 57 -18.18 -6.91 1.36
C TYR A 57 -19.10 -7.94 0.74
N ALA A 58 -20.16 -8.31 1.45
CA ALA A 58 -21.33 -8.94 0.87
C ALA A 58 -21.95 -7.95 -0.12
N THR A 59 -21.37 -7.82 -1.31
CA THR A 59 -21.93 -7.05 -2.43
C THR A 59 -22.95 -7.92 -3.15
N SER A 60 -23.98 -8.35 -2.43
CA SER A 60 -25.18 -8.93 -3.02
C SER A 60 -26.44 -8.28 -2.47
N PHE A 61 -26.44 -6.95 -2.31
CA PHE A 61 -27.68 -6.21 -2.15
C PHE A 61 -28.30 -5.99 -3.54
N ARG A 62 -29.07 -6.97 -4.04
CA ARG A 62 -30.09 -6.70 -5.07
C ARG A 62 -31.27 -6.04 -4.37
N LYS A 63 -31.49 -4.76 -4.66
CA LYS A 63 -32.74 -4.07 -4.33
C LYS A 63 -33.81 -4.65 -5.28
N VAL A 64 -34.70 -5.51 -4.74
CA VAL A 64 -35.95 -5.91 -5.41
C VAL A 64 -37.02 -4.86 -5.19
#